data_AF-N6ZAW9-F1
#
_entry.id   AF-N6ZAW9-F1
#
_cell.length_a   1.000
_cell.length_b   1.000
_cell.length_c   1.000
_cell.angle_alpha   90.00
_cell.angle_beta   90.00
_cell.angle_gamma   90.00
#
_symmetry.space_group_name_H-M   'P 1'
#
loop_
_entity.id
_entity.type
_entity.pdbx_description
1 polymer ?
#
loop_
_entity_poly.entity_id
_entity_poly.type
_entity_poly.pdbx_seq_one_letter_code
_entity_poly.pdbx_strand_id
1 'polypeptide(L)'
;MITAPAIAPRPTTPGYFERHGRPRHPRELAEHRALRYAYSRSGASWRFRHARHGEFTQAMNTPLRVNNAEALAPALLAGLGLALQPEFLAWQDIQAGRLETATDDWQVEPIALHIVTPPGRRRPARVQALIDYLAEHFAGLPWAQGGQDAG
;
A
#
# COMPACT_ATOMS: atom_id res chain seq x y z
N MET A 1 -1.27 -13.08 17.51
CA MET A 1 -1.26 -12.47 16.17
C MET A 1 -0.32 -11.29 16.28
N ILE A 2 0.83 -11.34 15.60
CA ILE A 2 1.70 -10.16 15.48
C ILE A 2 1.22 -9.44 14.23
N THR A 3 1.02 -8.13 14.36
CA THR A 3 0.52 -7.26 13.31
C THR A 3 1.51 -6.14 13.14
N ALA A 4 2.10 -6.04 11.95
CA ALA A 4 2.86 -4.85 11.56
C ALA A 4 1.98 -3.99 10.64
N PRO A 5 1.78 -2.70 10.92
CA PRO A 5 1.11 -1.80 9.99
C PRO A 5 1.99 -1.59 8.77
N ALA A 6 1.40 -1.70 7.58
CA ALA A 6 2.02 -1.29 6.33
C ALA A 6 1.19 -0.16 5.73
N ILE A 7 1.86 0.94 5.40
CA ILE A 7 1.24 2.02 4.63
C ILE A 7 0.94 1.47 3.25
N ALA A 8 -0.16 1.94 2.67
CA ALA A 8 -0.45 1.70 1.28
C ALA A 8 -0.15 2.97 0.48
N PRO A 9 1.12 3.24 0.10
CA PRO A 9 1.42 4.32 -0.82
C PRO A 9 0.61 4.17 -2.11
N ARG A 10 0.47 5.30 -2.81
CA ARG A 10 -0.14 5.35 -4.14
C ARG A 10 0.94 5.53 -5.20
N PRO A 11 1.81 4.53 -5.43
CA PRO A 11 2.92 4.69 -6.33
C PRO A 11 2.43 4.86 -7.76
N THR A 12 3.11 5.72 -8.50
CA THR A 12 3.10 5.79 -9.95
C THR A 12 4.44 6.30 -10.44
N THR A 13 4.70 6.28 -11.75
CA THR A 13 5.94 6.87 -12.28
C THR A 13 5.83 8.39 -12.37
N PRO A 14 6.96 9.12 -12.26
CA PRO A 14 6.97 10.57 -12.47
C PRO A 14 6.35 11.01 -13.81
N GLY A 15 6.69 10.29 -14.90
CA GLY A 15 6.13 10.57 -16.23
C GLY A 15 4.62 10.32 -16.35
N TYR A 16 3.97 9.65 -15.39
CA TYR A 16 2.51 9.58 -15.35
C TYR A 16 1.90 10.91 -14.92
N PHE A 17 2.42 11.56 -13.87
CA PHE A 17 1.91 12.87 -13.43
C PHE A 17 2.26 14.00 -14.37
N GLU A 18 3.36 13.92 -15.11
CA GLU A 18 3.64 14.87 -16.19
C GLU A 18 2.55 14.89 -17.26
N ARG A 19 1.93 13.73 -17.54
CA ARG A 19 0.90 13.56 -18.57
C ARG A 19 -0.53 13.80 -18.06
N HIS A 20 -0.80 13.47 -16.81
CA HIS A 20 -2.14 13.49 -16.23
C HIS A 20 -2.35 14.54 -15.14
N GLY A 21 -1.32 15.29 -14.76
CA GLY A 21 -1.33 16.19 -13.61
C GLY A 21 -1.15 15.44 -12.29
N ARG A 22 -0.64 16.13 -11.26
CA ARG A 22 -0.51 15.59 -9.91
C ARG A 22 -1.79 15.90 -9.10
N PRO A 23 -2.51 14.88 -8.61
CA PRO A 23 -3.74 15.09 -7.85
C PRO A 23 -3.42 15.69 -6.47
N ARG A 24 -4.11 16.76 -6.09
CA ARG A 24 -4.01 17.42 -4.76
C ARG A 24 -5.12 16.98 -3.81
N HIS A 25 -6.26 16.56 -4.35
CA HIS A 25 -7.39 16.07 -3.58
C HIS A 25 -7.87 14.71 -4.12
N PRO A 26 -8.33 13.76 -3.27
CA PRO A 26 -8.79 12.45 -3.72
C PRO A 26 -9.87 12.47 -4.81
N ARG A 27 -10.65 13.55 -4.88
CA ARG A 27 -11.65 13.77 -5.95
C ARG A 27 -11.03 13.75 -7.35
N GLU A 28 -9.81 14.26 -7.50
CA GLU A 28 -9.11 14.38 -8.79
C GLU A 28 -8.67 13.01 -9.29
N LEU A 29 -8.55 12.02 -8.38
CA LEU A 29 -8.28 10.62 -8.73
C LEU A 29 -9.36 9.99 -9.61
N ALA A 30 -10.56 10.58 -9.70
CA ALA A 30 -11.60 10.18 -10.65
C ALA A 30 -11.11 10.23 -12.12
N GLU A 31 -10.20 11.16 -12.42
CA GLU A 31 -9.66 11.38 -13.77
C GLU A 31 -8.44 10.48 -14.07
N HIS A 32 -7.99 9.72 -13.07
CA HIS A 32 -6.83 8.85 -13.16
C HIS A 32 -7.20 7.37 -13.32
N ARG A 33 -6.21 6.57 -13.73
CA ARG A 33 -6.35 5.12 -13.92
C ARG A 33 -5.80 4.40 -12.69
N ALA A 34 -6.63 3.57 -12.06
CA ALA A 34 -6.24 2.72 -10.95
C ALA A 34 -5.95 1.28 -11.42
N LEU A 35 -4.75 0.79 -11.14
CA LEU A 35 -4.40 -0.60 -11.26
C LEU A 35 -4.77 -1.30 -9.94
N ARG A 36 -5.62 -2.32 -10.02
CA ARG A 36 -6.34 -2.83 -8.85
C ARG A 36 -5.97 -4.27 -8.51
N TYR A 37 -5.75 -4.51 -7.22
CA TYR A 37 -5.73 -5.85 -6.65
C TYR A 37 -7.15 -6.41 -6.49
N ALA A 38 -7.36 -7.64 -6.95
CA ALA A 38 -8.67 -8.26 -7.13
C ALA A 38 -9.43 -8.48 -5.82
N TYR A 39 -8.71 -8.66 -4.71
CA TYR A 39 -9.25 -8.96 -3.38
C TYR A 39 -9.23 -7.76 -2.43
N SER A 40 -9.05 -6.53 -2.96
CA SER A 40 -9.20 -5.32 -2.15
C SER A 40 -10.61 -5.23 -1.54
N ARG A 41 -10.69 -5.00 -0.22
CA ARG A 41 -11.94 -4.94 0.56
C ARG A 41 -12.89 -3.82 0.09
N SER A 42 -12.33 -2.72 -0.39
CA SER A 42 -13.08 -1.54 -0.82
C SER A 42 -13.46 -1.58 -2.30
N GLY A 43 -13.19 -2.69 -2.99
CA GLY A 43 -13.56 -2.84 -4.39
C GLY A 43 -12.78 -1.88 -5.29
N ALA A 44 -13.50 -1.18 -6.17
CA ALA A 44 -12.93 -0.14 -7.05
C ALA A 44 -12.89 1.25 -6.38
N SER A 45 -13.33 1.36 -5.13
CA SER A 45 -13.35 2.61 -4.40
C SER A 45 -12.19 2.69 -3.42
N TRP A 46 -11.53 3.84 -3.37
CA TRP A 46 -10.47 4.13 -2.41
C TRP A 46 -11.04 5.02 -1.31
N ARG A 47 -10.83 4.62 -0.06
CA ARG A 47 -11.26 5.36 1.14
C ARG A 47 -10.08 6.10 1.73
N PHE A 48 -10.25 7.40 1.93
CA PHE A 48 -9.24 8.31 2.41
C PHE A 48 -9.69 8.95 3.72
N ARG A 49 -8.72 9.28 4.57
CA ARG A 49 -8.88 10.04 5.80
C ARG A 49 -7.90 11.20 5.80
N HIS A 50 -8.36 12.36 6.23
CA HIS A 50 -7.54 13.57 6.37
C HIS A 50 -7.86 14.25 7.70
N ALA A 51 -6.82 14.65 8.43
CA ALA A 51 -6.96 15.21 9.79
C ALA A 51 -7.91 16.41 9.85
N ARG A 52 -7.93 17.25 8.82
CA ARG A 52 -8.79 18.46 8.73
C ARG A 52 -10.07 18.29 7.90
N HIS A 53 -10.12 17.32 6.99
CA HIS A 53 -11.18 17.23 5.96
C HIS A 53 -12.06 15.99 6.13
N GLY A 54 -11.79 15.15 7.12
CA GLY A 54 -12.60 13.97 7.44
C GLY A 54 -12.34 12.81 6.48
N GLU A 55 -13.37 11.98 6.26
CA GLU A 55 -13.30 10.85 5.33
C GLU A 55 -13.76 11.26 3.93
N PHE A 56 -13.09 10.74 2.90
CA PHE A 56 -13.52 10.87 1.50
C PHE A 56 -13.42 9.52 0.81
N THR A 57 -14.38 9.18 -0.05
CA THR A 57 -14.33 7.94 -0.85
C THR A 57 -14.40 8.27 -2.32
N GLN A 58 -13.40 7.84 -3.08
CA GLN A 58 -13.35 8.03 -4.53
C GLN A 58 -13.53 6.70 -5.26
N ALA A 59 -14.49 6.63 -6.18
CA ALA A 59 -14.57 5.52 -7.14
C ALA A 59 -13.54 5.72 -8.26
N MET A 60 -12.77 4.67 -8.55
CA MET A 60 -11.67 4.75 -9.51
C MET A 60 -12.00 4.06 -10.84
N ASN A 61 -11.50 4.60 -11.95
CA ASN A 61 -11.45 3.88 -13.21
C ASN A 61 -10.40 2.77 -13.13
N THR A 62 -10.80 1.51 -13.27
CA THR A 62 -9.92 0.35 -13.03
C THR A 62 -9.69 -0.51 -14.29
N PRO A 63 -8.83 -0.07 -15.23
CA PRO A 63 -8.61 -0.79 -16.48
C PRO A 63 -7.83 -2.10 -16.33
N LEU A 64 -7.13 -2.29 -15.20
CA LEU A 64 -6.37 -3.50 -14.91
C LEU A 64 -6.75 -4.03 -13.53
N ARG A 65 -7.06 -5.33 -13.48
CA ARG A 65 -7.34 -6.07 -12.24
C ARG A 65 -6.47 -7.32 -12.19
N VAL A 66 -5.71 -7.48 -11.11
CA VAL A 66 -4.80 -8.63 -10.91
C VAL A 66 -5.06 -9.34 -9.59
N ASN A 67 -4.81 -10.64 -9.52
CA ASN A 67 -4.95 -11.46 -8.30
C ASN A 67 -3.62 -11.66 -7.55
N ASN A 68 -2.51 -11.10 -8.05
CA ASN A 68 -1.24 -10.98 -7.35
C ASN A 68 -0.81 -9.50 -7.37
N ALA A 69 -0.54 -8.92 -6.20
CA ALA A 69 -0.17 -7.51 -6.07
C ALA A 69 1.16 -7.18 -6.78
N GLU A 70 2.14 -8.09 -6.75
CA GLU A 70 3.44 -7.91 -7.43
C GLU A 70 3.29 -7.73 -8.95
N ALA A 71 2.24 -8.30 -9.55
CA ALA A 71 1.96 -8.17 -10.97
C ALA A 71 1.60 -6.73 -11.39
N LEU A 72 1.34 -5.83 -10.43
CA LEU A 72 1.13 -4.40 -10.73
C LEU A 72 2.43 -3.64 -10.96
N ALA A 73 3.57 -4.11 -10.43
CA ALA A 73 4.83 -3.36 -10.46
C ALA A 73 5.30 -3.01 -11.89
N PRO A 74 5.32 -3.94 -12.87
CA PRO A 74 5.71 -3.60 -14.24
C PRO A 74 4.78 -2.55 -14.89
N ALA A 75 3.48 -2.62 -14.59
CA ALA A 75 2.49 -1.68 -15.13
C ALA A 75 2.60 -0.29 -14.47
N LEU A 76 2.93 -0.23 -13.18
CA LEU A 76 3.24 1.02 -12.48
C LEU A 76 4.50 1.67 -13.07
N LEU A 77 5.59 0.89 -13.22
CA LEU A 77 6.87 1.34 -13.79
C LEU A 77 6.78 1.73 -15.28
N ALA A 78 5.80 1.20 -16.01
CA ALA A 78 5.47 1.64 -17.37
C ALA A 78 4.58 2.90 -17.41
N GLY A 79 4.16 3.42 -16.25
CA GLY A 79 3.30 4.61 -16.15
C GLY A 79 1.90 4.39 -16.69
N LEU A 80 1.31 3.22 -16.45
CA LEU A 80 -0.05 2.89 -16.90
C LEU A 80 -1.15 3.34 -15.94
N GLY A 81 -0.79 3.83 -14.74
CA GLY A 81 -1.73 4.33 -13.74
C GLY A 81 -1.12 4.42 -12.33
N LEU A 82 -2.00 4.52 -11.34
CA LEU A 82 -1.69 4.45 -9.91
C LEU A 82 -2.21 3.15 -9.31
N ALA A 83 -1.65 2.71 -8.19
CA ALA A 83 -2.21 1.58 -7.44
C ALA A 83 -2.21 1.89 -5.94
N LEU A 84 -3.08 1.25 -5.17
CA LEU A 84 -2.83 1.09 -3.73
C LEU A 84 -1.97 -0.15 -3.55
N GLN A 85 -0.72 0.05 -3.15
CA GLN A 85 0.24 -1.04 -2.94
C GLN A 85 0.77 -1.02 -1.52
N PRO A 86 0.93 -2.19 -0.88
CA PRO A 86 1.74 -2.29 0.33
C PRO A 86 3.11 -1.65 0.13
N GLU A 87 3.56 -0.89 1.11
CA GLU A 87 4.87 -0.24 1.04
C GLU A 87 6.00 -1.24 0.82
N PHE A 88 5.94 -2.44 1.42
CA PHE A 88 6.94 -3.48 1.23
C PHE A 88 7.12 -3.94 -0.24
N LEU A 89 6.13 -3.70 -1.12
CA LEU A 89 6.24 -3.99 -2.56
C LEU A 89 6.80 -2.82 -3.38
N ALA A 90 6.66 -1.59 -2.89
CA ALA A 90 6.97 -0.39 -3.66
C ALA A 90 8.18 0.40 -3.12
N TRP A 91 8.61 0.14 -1.88
CA TRP A 91 9.58 0.99 -1.18
C TRP A 91 10.91 1.12 -1.93
N GLN A 92 11.41 0.06 -2.57
CA GLN A 92 12.68 0.10 -3.31
C GLN A 92 12.59 0.98 -4.56
N ASP A 93 11.46 0.92 -5.27
CA ASP A 93 11.21 1.74 -6.44
C ASP A 93 10.96 3.20 -6.07
N ILE A 94 10.30 3.44 -4.92
CA ILE A 94 10.10 4.78 -4.36
C ILE A 94 11.44 5.39 -3.94
N GLN A 95 12.25 4.66 -3.17
CA GLN A 95 13.58 5.12 -2.74
C GLN A 95 14.53 5.36 -3.92
N ALA A 96 14.41 4.59 -4.99
CA ALA A 96 15.18 4.79 -6.21
C ALA A 96 14.63 5.90 -7.13
N GLY A 97 13.53 6.57 -6.75
CA GLY A 97 12.89 7.61 -7.56
C GLY A 97 12.22 7.10 -8.85
N ARG A 98 12.07 5.78 -9.01
CA ARG A 98 11.35 5.19 -10.15
C ARG A 98 9.84 5.32 -9.99
N LEU A 99 9.37 5.28 -8.75
CA LEU A 99 7.98 5.54 -8.37
C LEU A 99 7.92 6.71 -7.39
N GLU A 100 6.79 7.41 -7.38
CA GLU A 100 6.47 8.43 -6.41
C GLU A 100 5.02 8.29 -5.92
N THR A 101 4.74 8.83 -4.74
CA THR A 101 3.42 8.77 -4.10
C THR A 101 2.56 9.97 -4.46
N ALA A 102 1.23 9.82 -4.31
CA ALA A 102 0.25 10.88 -4.52
C ALA A 102 -0.59 11.14 -3.26
N THR A 103 -1.14 12.35 -3.16
CA THR A 103 -2.08 12.80 -2.12
C THR A 103 -1.58 12.45 -0.71
N ASP A 104 -0.34 12.78 -0.38
CA ASP A 104 0.34 12.33 0.84
C ASP A 104 -0.37 12.80 2.13
N ASP A 105 -1.08 13.93 2.08
CA ASP A 105 -1.92 14.43 3.18
C ASP A 105 -3.14 13.55 3.48
N TRP A 106 -3.53 12.68 2.54
CA TRP A 106 -4.69 11.79 2.64
C TRP A 106 -4.24 10.36 2.91
N GLN A 107 -4.51 9.90 4.13
CA GLN A 107 -4.19 8.55 4.57
C GLN A 107 -5.22 7.56 4.03
N VAL A 108 -4.77 6.36 3.69
CA VAL A 108 -5.63 5.21 3.41
C VAL A 108 -5.54 4.24 4.57
N GLU A 109 -6.57 3.42 4.76
CA GLU A 109 -6.57 2.43 5.83
C GLU A 109 -5.32 1.54 5.69
N PRO A 110 -4.46 1.47 6.72
CA PRO A 110 -3.27 0.65 6.67
C PRO A 110 -3.66 -0.83 6.56
N ILE A 111 -2.79 -1.60 5.93
CA ILE A 111 -2.92 -3.05 5.95
C ILE A 111 -2.06 -3.63 7.07
N ALA A 112 -2.35 -4.87 7.45
CA ALA A 112 -1.62 -5.59 8.48
C ALA A 112 -0.93 -6.82 7.88
N LEU A 113 0.36 -6.98 8.19
CA LEU A 113 1.06 -8.24 7.97
C LEU A 113 0.84 -9.15 9.18
N HIS A 114 0.35 -10.38 8.93
CA HIS A 114 0.02 -11.34 9.99
C HIS A 114 0.79 -12.65 9.82
N ILE A 115 1.26 -13.21 10.93
CA ILE A 115 1.66 -14.61 11.01
C ILE A 115 0.49 -15.43 11.55
N VAL A 116 0.03 -16.41 10.76
CA VAL A 116 -1.12 -17.26 11.10
C VAL A 116 -0.62 -18.69 11.36
N THR A 117 -0.99 -19.25 12.51
CA THR A 117 -0.65 -20.63 12.89
C THR A 117 -1.92 -21.41 13.24
N PRO A 118 -1.97 -22.72 13.02
CA PRO A 118 -3.08 -23.55 13.46
C PRO A 118 -3.36 -23.42 14.96
N PRO A 119 -4.63 -23.53 15.39
CA PRO A 119 -4.98 -23.53 16.82
C PRO A 119 -4.41 -24.79 17.50
N GLY A 120 -3.73 -24.63 18.65
CA GLY A 120 -3.18 -25.74 19.42
C GLY A 120 -2.53 -25.30 20.73
N ARG A 121 -2.63 -26.14 21.78
CA ARG A 121 -2.15 -25.83 23.14
C ARG A 121 -0.61 -25.77 23.26
N ARG A 122 0.12 -26.41 22.36
CA ARG A 122 1.60 -26.46 22.38
C ARG A 122 2.13 -26.08 21.01
N ARG A 123 2.66 -24.85 20.90
CA ARG A 123 3.48 -24.45 19.74
C ARG A 123 4.89 -25.04 19.92
N PRO A 124 5.45 -25.75 18.92
CA PRO A 124 6.83 -26.22 19.00
C PRO A 124 7.80 -25.04 19.15
N ALA A 125 8.84 -25.20 19.96
CA ALA A 125 9.83 -24.13 20.24
C ALA A 125 10.43 -23.53 18.96
N ARG A 126 10.72 -24.36 17.94
CA ARG A 126 11.22 -23.90 16.63
C ARG A 126 10.28 -22.94 15.90
N VAL A 127 8.96 -23.12 16.05
CA VAL A 127 7.96 -22.24 15.42
C VAL A 127 7.92 -20.91 16.16
N GLN A 128 8.01 -20.93 17.48
CA GLN A 128 8.09 -19.71 18.28
C GLN A 128 9.37 -18.93 17.94
N ALA A 129 10.52 -19.59 17.88
CA ALA A 129 11.79 -18.97 17.50
C ALA A 129 11.73 -18.31 16.10
N LEU A 130 11.07 -18.95 15.13
CA LEU A 130 10.87 -18.35 13.80
C LEU A 130 9.95 -17.13 13.86
N ILE A 131 8.86 -17.19 14.64
CA ILE A 131 7.94 -16.06 14.81
C ILE A 131 8.68 -14.87 15.42
N ASP A 132 9.47 -15.11 16.47
CA ASP A 132 10.22 -14.07 17.17
C ASP A 132 11.24 -13.44 16.21
N TYR A 133 11.99 -14.26 15.46
CA TYR A 133 12.93 -13.80 14.45
C TYR A 133 12.26 -12.94 13.37
N LEU A 134 11.14 -13.40 12.79
CA LEU A 134 10.44 -12.66 11.74
C LEU A 134 9.85 -11.34 12.28
N ALA A 135 9.32 -11.35 13.50
CA ALA A 135 8.77 -10.15 14.12
C ALA A 135 9.85 -9.09 14.34
N GLU A 136 11.01 -9.49 14.86
CA GLU A 136 12.15 -8.60 15.06
C GLU A 136 12.71 -8.11 13.72
N HIS A 137 12.90 -9.01 12.76
CA HIS A 137 13.45 -8.68 11.46
C HIS A 137 12.56 -7.68 10.69
N PHE A 138 11.25 -7.92 10.64
CA PHE A 138 10.33 -7.04 9.92
C PHE A 138 10.15 -5.68 10.61
N ALA A 139 10.31 -5.59 11.93
CA ALA A 139 10.27 -4.31 12.64
C ALA A 139 11.43 -3.37 12.26
N GLY A 140 12.57 -3.92 11.83
CA GLY A 140 13.75 -3.15 11.44
C GLY A 140 13.79 -2.69 9.99
N LEU A 141 12.80 -3.03 9.15
CA LEU A 141 12.85 -2.73 7.73
C LEU A 141 12.37 -1.30 7.40
N PRO A 142 12.92 -0.65 6.37
CA PRO A 142 12.57 0.74 6.02
C PRO A 142 11.07 0.97 5.80
N TRP A 143 10.39 0.02 5.17
CA TRP A 143 8.94 0.09 4.92
C TRP A 143 8.07 -0.11 6.17
N ALA A 144 8.63 -0.57 7.28
CA ALA A 144 7.91 -0.74 8.54
C ALA A 144 7.95 0.54 9.41
N GLN A 145 8.82 1.50 9.08
CA GLN A 145 9.09 2.68 9.92
C GLN A 145 8.15 3.86 9.64
N GLY A 146 7.42 3.88 8.51
CA GLY A 146 6.56 5.01 8.12
C GLY A 146 5.35 5.27 9.04
N GLY A 147 5.06 4.38 10.00
CA GLY A 147 3.94 4.53 10.93
C GLY A 147 4.24 5.34 12.21
N GLN A 148 5.48 5.78 12.43
CA GLN A 148 5.89 6.42 13.70
C GLN A 148 5.82 7.96 13.72
N ASP A 149 5.57 8.61 12.58
CA ASP A 149 5.57 10.08 12.48
C ASP A 149 4.17 10.73 12.48
N ALA A 150 3.12 9.98 12.83
CA ALA A 150 1.78 10.52 13.04
C ALA A 150 1.46 10.66 14.54
N GLY A 151 2.15 11.60 15.20
CA GLY A 151 1.85 12.09 16.54
C GLY A 151 1.22 13.48 16.52
#